data_AF-A0A9N7JMC9-F1
#
_entry.id   AF-A0A9N7JMC9-F1
#
_cell.length_a   1.000
_cell.length_b   1.000
_cell.length_c   1.000
_cell.angle_alpha   90.00
_cell.angle_beta   90.00
_cell.angle_gamma   90.00
#
_symmetry.space_group_name_H-M   'P 1'
#
loop_
_entity.id
_entity.type
_entity.pdbx_description
1 polymer ?
#
loop_
_entity_poly.entity_id
_entity_poly.type
_entity_poly.pdbx_seq_one_letter_code
_entity_poly.pdbx_strand_id
1 'polypeptide(L)'
;MDLLKFIPENLIILIVVIYVLGVFLKKLEGVKDKYITLILMFFGITFAILLNIVNGQYKVLFDVIVNGILQGILCWGVAVGINQTSKQISKEN
;
A
#
# COMPACT_ATOMS: atom_id res chain seq x y z
N MET A 1 -9.57 19.82 12.33
CA MET A 1 -8.87 19.94 11.04
C MET A 1 -8.97 18.58 10.35
N ASP A 2 -9.61 18.49 9.19
CA ASP A 2 -9.65 17.24 8.42
C ASP A 2 -8.25 16.94 7.90
N LEU A 3 -7.54 16.00 8.53
CA LEU A 3 -6.22 15.54 8.08
C LEU A 3 -6.27 15.02 6.65
N LEU A 4 -7.42 14.45 6.25
CA LEU A 4 -7.67 14.00 4.87
C LEU A 4 -7.72 15.16 3.86
N LYS A 5 -8.05 16.39 4.28
CA LYS A 5 -8.00 17.58 3.39
C LYS A 5 -6.57 18.08 3.15
N PHE A 6 -5.61 17.70 4.00
CA PHE A 6 -4.19 17.99 3.79
C PHE A 6 -3.49 16.99 2.89
N ILE A 7 -4.10 15.82 2.66
CA ILE A 7 -3.53 14.76 1.84
C ILE A 7 -4.20 14.81 0.46
N PRO A 8 -3.44 15.09 -0.61
CA PRO A 8 -3.93 15.01 -1.98
C PRO A 8 -4.63 13.67 -2.30
N GLU A 9 -5.68 13.70 -3.12
CA GLU A 9 -6.47 12.51 -3.46
C GLU A 9 -5.64 11.37 -4.07
N ASN A 10 -4.64 11.71 -4.88
CA ASN A 10 -3.72 10.73 -5.48
C ASN A 10 -2.87 9.97 -4.44
N LEU A 11 -2.72 10.49 -3.22
CA LEU A 11 -1.98 9.84 -2.14
C LEU A 11 -2.86 8.94 -1.25
N ILE A 12 -4.19 8.99 -1.41
CA ILE A 12 -5.10 8.15 -0.60
C ILE A 12 -4.85 6.66 -0.87
N ILE A 13 -4.63 6.29 -2.14
CA ILE A 13 -4.34 4.90 -2.53
C ILE A 13 -3.07 4.37 -1.84
N LEU A 14 -2.07 5.24 -1.65
CA LEU A 14 -0.82 4.90 -1.00
C LEU A 14 -1.02 4.57 0.48
N ILE A 15 -1.94 5.25 1.18
CA ILE A 15 -2.26 4.93 2.59
C ILE A 15 -2.76 3.49 2.72
N VAL A 16 -3.69 3.09 1.86
CA VAL A 16 -4.27 1.75 1.87
C VAL A 16 -3.20 0.70 1.52
N VAL A 17 -2.34 0.99 0.55
CA VAL A 17 -1.22 0.11 0.18
C VAL A 17 -0.23 -0.09 1.33
N ILE A 18 0.15 0.99 2.02
CA ILE A 18 1.05 0.93 3.18
C ILE A 18 0.47 0.03 4.26
N TYR A 19 -0.84 0.13 4.51
CA TYR A 19 -1.53 -0.76 5.45
C TYR A 19 -1.47 -2.22 5.03
N VAL A 20 -1.83 -2.53 3.77
CA VAL A 20 -1.79 -3.89 3.22
C VAL A 20 -0.38 -4.49 3.30
N LEU A 21 0.65 -3.72 2.94
CA LEU A 21 2.06 -4.13 3.08
C LEU A 21 2.47 -4.32 4.54
N GLY A 22 2.00 -3.47 5.45
CA GLY A 22 2.27 -3.63 6.89
C GLY A 22 1.71 -4.94 7.44
N VAL A 23 0.47 -5.27 7.08
CA VAL A 23 -0.17 -6.55 7.46
C VAL A 23 0.59 -7.73 6.85
N PHE A 24 1.04 -7.61 5.59
CA PHE A 24 1.86 -8.63 4.94
C PHE A 24 3.18 -8.87 5.67
N LEU A 25 3.97 -7.81 5.87
CA LEU A 25 5.28 -7.91 6.50
C LEU A 25 5.17 -8.43 7.94
N LYS A 26 4.10 -8.08 8.66
CA LYS A 26 3.85 -8.57 10.02
C LYS A 26 3.54 -10.07 10.08
N LYS A 27 3.12 -10.69 8.97
CA LYS A 27 2.94 -12.15 8.87
C LYS A 27 4.23 -12.90 8.58
N LEU A 28 5.31 -12.21 8.21
CA LEU A 28 6.60 -12.83 7.95
C LEU A 28 7.32 -13.03 9.29
N GLU A 29 7.52 -14.29 9.69
CA GLU A 29 8.16 -14.66 10.97
C GLU A 29 9.61 -14.15 11.11
N GLY A 30 10.26 -13.77 10.00
CA GLY A 30 11.64 -13.28 9.97
C GLY A 30 11.82 -11.77 10.10
N VAL A 31 10.75 -10.95 10.09
CA VAL A 31 10.87 -9.48 10.04
C VAL A 31 10.51 -8.87 11.40
N LYS A 32 11.50 -8.29 12.09
CA LYS A 32 11.24 -7.57 13.36
C LYS A 32 10.42 -6.31 13.11
N ASP A 33 9.52 -5.97 14.04
CA ASP A 33 8.63 -4.79 13.95
C ASP A 33 9.36 -3.46 13.65
N LYS A 34 10.59 -3.30 14.17
CA LYS A 34 11.43 -2.12 13.89
C LYS A 34 11.75 -1.99 12.39
N TYR A 35 12.00 -3.10 11.71
CA TYR A 35 12.27 -3.10 10.27
C TYR A 35 10.99 -2.89 9.46
N ILE A 36 9.85 -3.44 9.90
CA ILE A 36 8.55 -3.17 9.26
C ILE A 36 8.29 -1.67 9.21
N THR A 37 8.44 -1.00 10.36
CA THR A 37 8.23 0.46 10.48
C THR A 37 9.15 1.23 9.53
N LEU A 38 10.43 0.86 9.49
CA LEU A 38 11.42 1.52 8.63
C LEU A 38 11.10 1.32 7.15
N ILE A 39 10.77 0.09 6.75
CA ILE A 39 10.42 -0.26 5.36
C ILE A 39 9.17 0.50 4.91
N LEU A 40 8.12 0.53 5.73
CA LEU A 40 6.88 1.26 5.41
C LEU A 40 7.13 2.76 5.30
N MET A 41 7.97 3.33 6.16
CA MET A 41 8.33 4.75 6.12
C MET A 41 9.05 5.09 4.80
N PHE A 42 10.09 4.34 4.43
CA PHE A 42 10.80 4.55 3.18
C PHE A 42 9.91 4.32 1.96
N PHE A 43 9.07 3.28 1.99
CA PHE A 43 8.12 2.99 0.92
C PHE A 43 7.13 4.14 0.72
N GLY A 44 6.54 4.65 1.80
CA GLY A 44 5.58 5.75 1.74
C GLY A 44 6.19 7.04 1.22
N ILE A 45 7.39 7.43 1.69
CA ILE A 45 8.08 8.63 1.21
C ILE A 45 8.42 8.48 -0.29
N THR A 46 8.97 7.33 -0.68
CA THR A 46 9.37 7.08 -2.07
C THR A 46 8.17 7.16 -3.01
N PHE A 47 7.09 6.42 -2.74
CA PHE A 47 5.91 6.44 -3.60
C PHE A 47 5.17 7.78 -3.57
N ALA A 48 5.19 8.51 -2.44
CA ALA A 48 4.60 9.85 -2.38
C ALA A 48 5.35 10.82 -3.30
N ILE A 49 6.68 10.76 -3.32
CA ILE A 49 7.51 11.54 -4.23
C ILE A 49 7.23 11.13 -5.68
N LEU A 50 7.23 9.83 -5.99
CA LEU A 50 6.97 9.32 -7.34
C LEU A 50 5.59 9.72 -7.88
N LEU A 51 4.55 9.74 -7.04
CA LEU A 51 3.20 10.19 -7.39
C LEU A 51 3.10 11.71 -7.59
N ASN A 52 4.03 12.50 -7.03
CA ASN A 52 4.04 13.96 -7.17
C ASN A 52 5.03 14.47 -8.23
N ILE A 53 6.11 13.73 -8.53
CA ILE A 53 7.06 14.06 -9.60
C ILE A 53 6.44 13.69 -10.93
N VAL A 54 5.59 14.58 -11.45
CA VAL A 54 5.00 14.38 -12.75
C VAL A 54 4.85 15.72 -13.50
N ASN A 55 5.98 16.33 -13.86
CA ASN A 55 6.07 17.53 -14.71
C ASN A 55 7.06 17.37 -15.86
N GLY A 56 7.17 16.17 -16.45
CA GLY A 56 8.06 15.89 -17.58
C GLY A 56 7.40 15.08 -18.70
N GLN A 57 8.11 14.96 -19.83
CA GLN A 57 7.66 14.28 -21.07
C GLN A 57 7.21 12.82 -20.86
N TYR A 58 7.62 12.17 -19.77
CA TYR A 58 7.28 10.76 -19.44
C TYR A 58 6.17 10.61 -18.38
N LYS A 59 5.46 11.70 -18.08
CA LYS A 59 4.38 11.79 -17.07
C LYS A 59 3.46 10.58 -17.06
N VAL A 60 2.87 10.29 -18.23
CA VAL A 60 1.81 9.30 -18.36
C VAL A 60 2.33 7.88 -18.12
N LEU A 61 3.50 7.55 -18.67
CA LEU A 61 4.06 6.20 -18.53
C LEU A 61 4.43 5.90 -17.08
N PHE A 62 5.04 6.87 -16.40
CA PHE A 62 5.47 6.71 -15.02
C PHE A 62 4.28 6.61 -14.06
N ASP A 63 3.25 7.43 -14.28
CA ASP A 63 2.02 7.39 -13.49
C ASP A 63 1.28 6.04 -13.63
N VAL A 64 1.22 5.48 -14.84
CA VAL A 64 0.63 4.16 -15.09
C VAL A 64 1.41 3.06 -14.36
N ILE A 65 2.74 3.10 -14.38
CA ILE A 65 3.57 2.10 -13.70
C ILE A 65 3.39 2.20 -12.18
N VAL A 66 3.51 3.41 -11.62
CA VAL A 66 3.40 3.63 -10.17
C VAL A 66 2.02 3.23 -9.67
N ASN A 67 0.94 3.70 -10.31
CA ASN A 67 -0.41 3.30 -9.94
C ASN A 67 -0.66 1.81 -10.16
N GLY A 68 -0.11 1.22 -11.22
CA GLY A 68 -0.22 -0.23 -11.47
C GLY A 68 0.40 -1.07 -10.36
N ILE A 69 1.57 -0.67 -9.84
CA ILE A 69 2.21 -1.32 -8.69
C ILE A 69 1.32 -1.20 -7.45
N LEU A 70 0.86 0.02 -7.13
CA LEU A 70 0.01 0.27 -5.97
C LEU A 70 -1.31 -0.52 -6.04
N GLN A 71 -1.98 -0.51 -7.20
CA GLN A 71 -3.19 -1.28 -7.45
C GLN A 71 -2.96 -2.78 -7.38
N GLY A 72 -1.84 -3.29 -7.88
CA GLY A 72 -1.47 -4.71 -7.77
C GLY A 72 -1.35 -5.17 -6.32
N ILE A 73 -0.73 -4.35 -5.46
CA ILE A 73 -0.63 -4.63 -4.02
C ILE A 73 -2.02 -4.61 -3.36
N LEU A 74 -2.90 -3.69 -3.74
CA LEU A 74 -4.28 -3.66 -3.24
C LEU A 74 -5.06 -4.91 -3.65
N CYS A 75 -4.98 -5.31 -4.92
CA CYS A 75 -5.61 -6.53 -5.42
C CYS A 75 -5.15 -7.76 -4.64
N TRP A 76 -3.84 -7.87 -4.38
CA TRP A 76 -3.29 -8.91 -3.51
C TRP A 76 -3.88 -8.84 -2.10
N GLY A 77 -3.91 -7.66 -1.49
CA GLY A 77 -4.44 -7.44 -0.15
C GLY A 77 -5.90 -7.86 -0.01
N VAL A 78 -6.73 -7.50 -0.98
CA VAL A 78 -8.14 -7.90 -1.04
C VAL A 78 -8.26 -9.41 -1.22
N ALA A 79 -7.53 -10.02 -2.16
CA ALA A 79 -7.58 -11.46 -2.41
C ALA A 79 -7.18 -12.27 -1.16
N VAL A 80 -6.11 -11.84 -0.48
CA VAL A 80 -5.61 -12.48 0.74
C VAL A 80 -6.54 -12.23 1.93
N GLY A 81 -7.14 -11.04 2.02
CA GLY A 81 -8.17 -10.70 3.00
C GLY A 81 -9.38 -11.62 2.87
N ILE A 82 -9.96 -11.72 1.66
CA ILE A 82 -11.09 -12.60 1.36
C ILE A 82 -10.77 -14.06 1.73
N ASN A 83 -9.59 -14.55 1.35
CA ASN A 83 -9.17 -15.91 1.67
C ASN A 83 -9.06 -16.15 3.19
N GLN A 84 -8.59 -15.16 3.96
CA GLN A 84 -8.54 -15.28 5.42
C GLN A 84 -9.93 -15.27 6.05
N THR A 85 -10.79 -14.33 5.64
CA THR A 85 -12.17 -14.24 6.13
C THR A 85 -12.95 -15.53 5.83
N SER A 86 -12.80 -16.08 4.62
CA SER A 86 -13.43 -17.35 4.23
C SER A 86 -12.96 -18.53 5.10
N LYS A 87 -11.65 -18.64 5.34
CA LYS A 87 -11.10 -19.67 6.24
C LYS A 87 -11.55 -19.51 7.69
N GLN A 88 -11.78 -18.28 8.14
CA GLN A 88 -12.24 -18.02 9.50
C GLN A 88 -13.70 -18.46 9.70
N ILE A 89 -14.58 -18.10 8.75
CA ILE A 89 -16.00 -18.52 8.76
C ILE A 89 -16.13 -20.04 8.66
N SER A 90 -15.28 -20.69 7.85
CA SER A 90 -15.30 -22.16 7.69
C SER A 90 -14.76 -22.92 8.91
N LYS A 91 -14.08 -22.26 9.86
CA LYS A 91 -13.62 -22.86 11.12
C LYS A 91 -14.59 -22.64 12.28
N GLU A 92 -15.49 -21.66 12.17
CA GLU A 92 -16.55 -21.39 13.15
C GLU A 92 -17.81 -22.25 12.92
N ASN A 93 -17.84 -23.07 11.87
CA ASN A 93 -18.85 -24.11 11.62
C ASN A 93 -18.23 -25.50 11.83
#